data_AF-A0A2D7VNI7-F1
#
_entry.id   AF-A0A2D7VNI7-F1
#
_cell.length_a   1.000
_cell.length_b   1.000
_cell.length_c   1.000
_cell.angle_alpha   90.00
_cell.angle_beta   90.00
_cell.angle_gamma   90.00
#
_symmetry.space_group_name_H-M   'P 1'
#
loop_
_entity.id
_entity.type
_entity.pdbx_description
1 polymer ?
#
loop_
_entity_poly.entity_id
_entity_poly.type
_entity_poly.pdbx_seq_one_letter_code
_entity_poly.pdbx_strand_id
1 'polypeptide(L)'
;VECSNETFDKSGLDELDEAATKKYCEEIFKADLDGHPLITNRSVWRTFPVVRNEKLFYRNMVLIGDAVRSAHFSIGSGTKLAMEDAIALADCIANTDAVGSALQRYQVTRKEDADRLQRTAVTSLSWFEHIDRYATAQEPEQFVFNMICRSKRVTYDNLKLRDRRYIESLDRWFAKHTRDSTGIQDIRIENPVVPVFQPFSIGSMKVENRFQLSAMCQYCAEDGVPDDWHLVHYGSRATGGAGLLNTEMLCIAPEARITPGCAGIWSNDQTEKWRQIVDFIHTHSRAKVCAQIGHAGRKGATCIPWDGGIDQPLQDDAWDLIAPSPLPYLPHSRIPREMTEADMEKVLQDFVRAVQNAQTASFDMIEIHLAHGYLLSAFISPCTNHRTDEYGGTIENRMRFPQQVLDAVMAVWPDDKPVSARISATDWVAGGTSEEDMLAVATMLKTAGVDIINVSTGQVTKDETPIYGRMFQVPFSDQIRNEVGIPTIVAGNFTSADQANTVIAAGRCDMVALGRSIMNEPHFVLSAAAHYGHTDQHWAPQYLSGKFSAEMQAQKDNAEMFELRMAARPPNPTETLAIGKVPDEMLQQD
;
A
#
# COMPACT_ATOMS: atom_id res chain seq x y z
N VAL A 1 -6.98 -28.56 -6.03
CA VAL A 1 -8.28 -27.87 -5.94
C VAL A 1 -8.27 -27.13 -4.62
N GLU A 2 -8.67 -25.87 -4.62
CA GLU A 2 -8.87 -25.05 -3.41
C GLU A 2 -10.29 -24.49 -3.47
N CYS A 3 -10.93 -24.35 -2.32
CA CYS A 3 -12.26 -23.76 -2.20
C CYS A 3 -12.43 -23.16 -0.80
N SER A 4 -13.39 -22.25 -0.64
CA SER A 4 -13.76 -21.72 0.67
C SER A 4 -14.32 -22.83 1.57
N ASN A 5 -14.28 -22.63 2.90
CA ASN A 5 -14.90 -23.56 3.85
C ASN A 5 -16.39 -23.75 3.57
N GLU A 6 -17.11 -22.67 3.24
CA GLU A 6 -18.53 -22.76 2.87
C GLU A 6 -18.76 -23.66 1.65
N THR A 7 -17.89 -23.56 0.63
CA THR A 7 -17.97 -24.43 -0.55
C THR A 7 -17.64 -25.88 -0.19
N PHE A 8 -16.62 -26.09 0.64
CA PHE A 8 -16.22 -27.42 1.12
C PHE A 8 -17.35 -28.09 1.89
N ASP A 9 -17.94 -27.41 2.87
CA ASP A 9 -19.04 -27.93 3.67
C ASP A 9 -20.29 -28.24 2.82
N LYS A 10 -20.63 -27.35 1.88
CA LYS A 10 -21.79 -27.56 0.98
C LYS A 10 -21.59 -28.68 -0.03
N SER A 11 -20.34 -28.98 -0.38
CA SER A 11 -20.01 -30.02 -1.35
C SER A 11 -20.10 -31.45 -0.79
N GLY A 12 -20.09 -31.60 0.55
CA GLY A 12 -20.02 -32.89 1.24
C GLY A 12 -18.68 -33.61 1.05
N LEU A 13 -17.63 -32.89 0.61
CA LEU A 13 -16.29 -33.44 0.36
C LEU A 13 -15.60 -33.95 1.64
N ASP A 14 -16.06 -33.54 2.82
CA ASP A 14 -15.57 -33.97 4.13
C ASP A 14 -15.90 -35.43 4.44
N GLU A 15 -16.99 -35.96 3.87
CA GLU A 15 -17.42 -37.35 4.03
C GLU A 15 -16.87 -38.28 2.94
N LEU A 16 -16.27 -37.73 1.88
CA LEU A 16 -15.80 -38.50 0.73
C LEU A 16 -14.40 -39.07 0.93
N ASP A 17 -14.19 -40.30 0.48
CA ASP A 17 -12.85 -40.85 0.31
C ASP A 17 -12.13 -40.25 -0.92
N GLU A 18 -10.84 -40.59 -1.10
CA GLU A 18 -10.02 -40.07 -2.21
C GLU A 18 -10.60 -40.43 -3.60
N ALA A 19 -11.20 -41.62 -3.74
CA ALA A 19 -11.77 -42.08 -5.00
C ALA A 19 -13.09 -41.35 -5.34
N ALA A 20 -13.92 -41.09 -4.35
CA ALA A 20 -15.15 -40.31 -4.51
C ALA A 20 -14.83 -38.83 -4.76
N THR A 21 -13.85 -38.25 -4.03
CA THR A 21 -13.33 -36.90 -4.29
C THR A 21 -12.81 -36.76 -5.71
N LYS A 22 -12.05 -37.74 -6.21
CA LYS A 22 -11.56 -37.76 -7.60
C LYS A 22 -12.72 -37.64 -8.59
N LYS A 23 -13.74 -38.48 -8.45
CA LYS A 23 -14.93 -38.46 -9.34
C LYS A 23 -15.67 -37.14 -9.28
N TYR A 24 -15.84 -36.59 -8.07
CA TYR A 24 -16.48 -35.30 -7.87
C TYR A 24 -15.74 -34.18 -8.62
N CYS A 25 -14.42 -34.10 -8.45
CA CYS A 25 -13.58 -33.15 -9.18
C CYS A 25 -13.57 -33.39 -10.69
N GLU A 26 -13.56 -34.64 -11.16
CA GLU A 26 -13.64 -34.97 -12.59
C GLU A 26 -14.95 -34.48 -13.22
N GLU A 27 -16.06 -34.51 -12.49
CA GLU A 27 -17.33 -33.97 -12.99
C GLU A 27 -17.33 -32.44 -13.00
N ILE A 28 -16.81 -31.79 -11.95
CA ILE A 28 -16.69 -30.31 -11.89
C ILE A 28 -15.82 -29.78 -13.02
N PHE A 29 -14.65 -30.36 -13.22
CA PHE A 29 -13.64 -29.91 -14.18
C PHE A 29 -13.74 -30.64 -15.52
N LYS A 30 -14.86 -31.30 -15.80
CA LYS A 30 -15.04 -32.15 -16.98
C LYS A 30 -14.72 -31.45 -18.30
N ALA A 31 -15.09 -30.17 -18.40
CA ALA A 31 -14.80 -29.36 -19.58
C ALA A 31 -13.29 -29.08 -19.71
N ASP A 32 -12.62 -28.76 -18.60
CA ASP A 32 -11.18 -28.46 -18.58
C ASP A 32 -10.30 -29.71 -18.75
N LEU A 33 -10.82 -30.87 -18.36
CA LEU A 33 -10.13 -32.15 -18.45
C LEU A 33 -10.11 -32.74 -19.85
N ASP A 34 -10.99 -32.29 -20.76
CA ASP A 34 -11.08 -32.79 -22.15
C ASP A 34 -11.11 -34.33 -22.25
N GLY A 35 -11.83 -34.96 -21.32
CA GLY A 35 -11.95 -36.43 -21.24
C GLY A 35 -10.79 -37.18 -20.58
N HIS A 36 -9.75 -36.48 -20.10
CA HIS A 36 -8.66 -37.09 -19.34
C HIS A 36 -9.03 -37.29 -17.86
N PRO A 37 -8.63 -38.42 -17.24
CA PRO A 37 -8.87 -38.63 -15.82
C PRO A 37 -7.87 -37.88 -14.93
N LEU A 38 -8.29 -37.57 -13.70
CA LEU A 38 -7.38 -37.07 -12.67
C LEU A 38 -6.49 -38.20 -12.13
N ILE A 39 -5.23 -37.90 -11.82
CA ILE A 39 -4.30 -38.82 -11.16
C ILE A 39 -4.25 -38.46 -9.66
N THR A 40 -4.53 -39.43 -8.80
CA THR A 40 -4.49 -39.26 -7.35
C THR A 40 -3.12 -39.64 -6.78
N ASN A 41 -2.72 -39.00 -5.68
CA ASN A 41 -1.47 -39.30 -5.00
C ASN A 41 -1.56 -38.93 -3.51
N ARG A 42 -2.29 -39.74 -2.72
CA ARG A 42 -2.61 -39.44 -1.32
C ARG A 42 -3.19 -38.03 -1.17
N SER A 43 -4.12 -37.71 -2.06
CA SER A 43 -4.81 -36.45 -2.17
C SER A 43 -5.80 -36.34 -1.02
N VAL A 44 -5.50 -35.46 -0.07
CA VAL A 44 -6.32 -35.22 1.13
C VAL A 44 -6.72 -33.76 1.19
N TRP A 45 -7.97 -33.50 1.57
CA TRP A 45 -8.43 -32.16 1.91
C TRP A 45 -7.82 -31.74 3.25
N ARG A 46 -7.27 -30.53 3.29
CA ARG A 46 -6.67 -29.96 4.50
C ARG A 46 -6.45 -28.47 4.32
N THR A 47 -6.46 -27.73 5.43
CA THR A 47 -5.86 -26.40 5.47
C THR A 47 -4.34 -26.51 5.31
N PHE A 48 -3.74 -25.62 4.52
CA PHE A 48 -2.31 -25.65 4.25
C PHE A 48 -1.51 -25.39 5.54
N PRO A 49 -0.69 -26.33 6.03
CA PRO A 49 0.04 -26.15 7.27
C PRO A 49 1.20 -25.18 7.07
N VAL A 50 1.25 -24.11 7.86
CA VAL A 50 2.40 -23.20 7.89
C VAL A 50 3.43 -23.71 8.90
N VAL A 51 4.47 -24.39 8.42
CA VAL A 51 5.59 -24.89 9.24
C VAL A 51 6.73 -23.88 9.21
N ARG A 52 7.22 -23.49 10.39
CA ARG A 52 8.38 -22.61 10.58
C ARG A 52 9.28 -23.16 11.67
N ASN A 53 10.59 -23.10 11.45
CA ASN A 53 11.57 -23.52 12.45
C ASN A 53 12.47 -22.34 12.81
N GLU A 54 12.65 -22.11 14.12
CA GLU A 54 13.61 -21.14 14.62
C GLU A 54 15.06 -21.60 14.38
N LYS A 55 15.30 -22.90 14.62
CA LYS A 55 16.59 -23.56 14.38
C LYS A 55 16.50 -24.52 13.21
N LEU A 56 17.48 -24.46 12.31
CA LEU A 56 17.57 -25.29 11.12
C LEU A 56 18.32 -26.59 11.36
N PHE A 57 18.88 -26.79 12.55
CA PHE A 57 19.57 -28.00 12.93
C PHE A 57 19.43 -28.28 14.43
N TYR A 58 19.61 -29.53 14.80
CA TYR A 58 19.73 -29.99 16.18
C TYR A 58 20.85 -31.02 16.28
N ARG A 59 21.86 -30.74 17.11
CA ARG A 59 23.11 -31.52 17.18
C ARG A 59 23.74 -31.62 15.78
N ASN A 60 23.81 -32.82 15.20
CA ASN A 60 24.32 -33.08 13.86
C ASN A 60 23.21 -33.39 12.84
N MET A 61 21.94 -33.15 13.18
CA MET A 61 20.81 -33.33 12.27
C MET A 61 20.40 -31.98 11.69
N VAL A 62 20.25 -31.91 10.37
CA VAL A 62 19.90 -30.70 9.64
C VAL A 62 18.53 -30.85 8.99
N LEU A 63 17.70 -29.82 9.13
CA LEU A 63 16.45 -29.71 8.39
C LEU A 63 16.73 -29.07 7.03
N ILE A 64 16.12 -29.60 5.97
CA ILE A 64 16.19 -29.07 4.61
C ILE A 64 14.80 -29.06 3.96
N GLY A 65 14.58 -28.16 3.00
CA GLY A 65 13.34 -28.09 2.22
C GLY A 65 12.10 -27.83 3.07
N ASP A 66 11.04 -28.60 2.83
CA ASP A 66 9.74 -28.42 3.52
C ASP A 66 9.81 -28.68 5.03
N ALA A 67 10.80 -29.46 5.49
CA ALA A 67 11.04 -29.68 6.91
C ALA A 67 11.57 -28.42 7.63
N VAL A 68 12.21 -27.50 6.91
CA VAL A 68 12.61 -26.18 7.43
C VAL A 68 11.42 -25.23 7.43
N ARG A 69 10.69 -25.21 6.31
CA ARG A 69 9.69 -24.21 6.00
C ARG A 69 8.70 -24.75 4.97
N SER A 70 7.41 -24.61 5.24
CA SER A 70 6.40 -24.88 4.22
C SER A 70 6.42 -23.80 3.12
N ALA A 71 6.51 -24.19 1.86
CA ALA A 71 6.26 -23.29 0.74
C ALA A 71 4.90 -23.61 0.11
N HIS A 72 4.01 -22.61 0.05
CA HIS A 72 2.77 -22.75 -0.71
C HIS A 72 3.11 -23.17 -2.15
N PHE A 73 2.34 -24.09 -2.73
CA PHE A 73 2.67 -24.73 -4.02
C PHE A 73 2.84 -23.72 -5.17
N SER A 74 2.25 -22.53 -5.03
CA SER A 74 2.39 -21.41 -5.97
C SER A 74 3.74 -20.69 -5.94
N ILE A 75 4.54 -20.85 -4.88
CA ILE A 75 5.78 -20.08 -4.67
C ILE A 75 7.03 -20.89 -4.97
N GLY A 76 7.03 -22.19 -4.73
CA GLY A 76 8.20 -23.02 -4.95
C GLY A 76 7.93 -24.51 -4.81
N SER A 77 8.83 -25.28 -5.42
CA SER A 77 8.90 -26.72 -5.25
C SER A 77 9.77 -27.05 -4.03
N GLY A 78 9.23 -27.84 -3.09
CA GLY A 78 9.97 -28.34 -1.93
C GLY A 78 11.29 -29.02 -2.32
N THR A 79 11.34 -29.71 -3.47
CA THR A 79 12.54 -30.33 -4.02
C THR A 79 13.63 -29.31 -4.33
N LYS A 80 13.28 -28.20 -5.01
CA LYS A 80 14.24 -27.14 -5.31
C LYS A 80 14.81 -26.54 -4.01
N LEU A 81 13.94 -26.30 -3.03
CA LEU A 81 14.35 -25.73 -1.74
C LEU A 81 15.29 -26.67 -0.98
N ALA A 82 15.00 -27.97 -1.00
CA ALA A 82 15.87 -28.98 -0.42
C ALA A 82 17.24 -29.03 -1.12
N MET A 83 17.29 -28.90 -2.45
CA MET A 83 18.54 -28.82 -3.20
C MET A 83 19.36 -27.58 -2.85
N GLU A 84 18.73 -26.39 -2.81
CA GLU A 84 19.39 -25.14 -2.41
C GLU A 84 19.93 -25.22 -0.97
N ASP A 85 19.16 -25.81 -0.06
CA ASP A 85 19.57 -26.03 1.34
C ASP A 85 20.75 -27.01 1.42
N ALA A 86 20.73 -28.10 0.64
CA ALA A 86 21.81 -29.08 0.60
C ALA A 86 23.12 -28.49 0.03
N ILE A 87 23.04 -27.69 -1.03
CA ILE A 87 24.19 -26.98 -1.62
C ILE A 87 24.81 -26.04 -0.59
N ALA A 88 23.99 -25.21 0.06
CA ALA A 88 24.47 -24.27 1.07
C ALA A 88 25.09 -24.99 2.29
N LEU A 89 24.52 -26.12 2.70
CA LEU A 89 25.09 -26.95 3.77
C LEU A 89 26.46 -27.51 3.36
N ALA A 90 26.58 -28.06 2.15
CA ALA A 90 27.83 -28.58 1.61
C ALA A 90 28.91 -27.49 1.56
N ASP A 91 28.57 -26.29 1.09
CA ASP A 91 29.48 -25.13 1.08
C ASP A 91 29.92 -24.73 2.48
N CYS A 92 29.00 -24.72 3.46
CA CYS A 92 29.34 -24.42 4.85
C CYS A 92 30.30 -25.46 5.45
N ILE A 93 30.11 -26.74 5.15
CA ILE A 93 31.00 -27.83 5.58
C ILE A 93 32.36 -27.70 4.92
N ALA A 94 32.43 -27.43 3.61
CA ALA A 94 33.68 -27.31 2.88
C ALA A 94 34.55 -26.12 3.34
N ASN A 95 33.93 -25.08 3.91
CA ASN A 95 34.59 -23.83 4.30
C ASN A 95 34.73 -23.64 5.81
N THR A 96 34.61 -24.72 6.61
CA THR A 96 34.81 -24.66 8.07
C THR A 96 35.48 -25.93 8.60
N ASP A 97 36.25 -25.80 9.69
CA ASP A 97 37.06 -26.90 10.22
C ASP A 97 36.31 -27.82 11.21
N ALA A 98 35.07 -27.48 11.56
CA ALA A 98 34.29 -28.23 12.54
C ALA A 98 32.80 -28.23 12.19
N VAL A 99 32.14 -29.38 12.39
CA VAL A 99 30.70 -29.55 12.13
C VAL A 99 29.85 -28.51 12.87
N GLY A 100 30.17 -28.22 14.13
CA GLY A 100 29.47 -27.18 14.90
C GLY A 100 29.52 -25.80 14.23
N SER A 101 30.70 -25.41 13.73
CA SER A 101 30.90 -24.15 13.01
C SER A 101 30.17 -24.12 11.67
N ALA A 102 30.20 -25.22 10.92
CA ALA A 102 29.46 -25.38 9.67
C ALA A 102 27.96 -25.15 9.87
N LEU A 103 27.39 -25.78 10.90
CA LEU A 103 25.96 -25.71 11.20
C LEU A 103 25.52 -24.32 11.66
N GLN A 104 26.34 -23.63 12.45
CA GLN A 104 26.07 -22.22 12.80
C GLN A 104 26.12 -21.31 11.58
N ARG A 105 27.09 -21.52 10.69
CA ARG A 105 27.16 -20.78 9.42
C ARG A 105 25.94 -21.07 8.53
N TYR A 106 25.51 -22.32 8.43
CA TYR A 106 24.31 -22.73 7.70
C TYR A 106 23.04 -22.08 8.28
N GLN A 107 22.88 -22.08 9.61
CA GLN A 107 21.79 -21.40 10.30
C GLN A 107 21.72 -19.93 9.90
N VAL A 108 22.83 -19.19 10.03
CA VAL A 108 22.85 -17.75 9.70
C VAL A 108 22.56 -17.52 8.22
N THR A 109 23.20 -18.28 7.33
CA THR A 109 23.12 -18.08 5.88
C THR A 109 21.73 -18.41 5.33
N ARG A 110 21.09 -19.48 5.82
CA ARG A 110 19.82 -19.96 5.26
C ARG A 110 18.57 -19.49 5.99
N LYS A 111 18.66 -19.10 7.26
CA LYS A 111 17.47 -18.67 8.02
C LYS A 111 16.78 -17.46 7.41
N GLU A 112 17.56 -16.47 6.97
CA GLU A 112 16.99 -15.26 6.36
C GLU A 112 16.28 -15.56 5.03
N ASP A 113 16.91 -16.35 4.16
CA ASP A 113 16.32 -16.80 2.91
C ASP A 113 15.04 -17.63 3.14
N ALA A 114 15.09 -18.52 4.13
CA ALA A 114 13.97 -19.32 4.56
C ALA A 114 12.79 -18.46 5.01
N ASP A 115 13.03 -17.48 5.88
CA ASP A 115 12.00 -16.57 6.37
C ASP A 115 11.44 -15.69 5.26
N ARG A 116 12.29 -15.21 4.34
CA ARG A 116 11.85 -14.41 3.18
C ARG A 116 10.94 -15.22 2.26
N LEU A 117 11.28 -16.47 1.98
CA LEU A 117 10.44 -17.36 1.19
C LEU A 117 9.13 -17.66 1.92
N GLN A 118 9.19 -17.95 3.22
CA GLN A 118 8.01 -18.24 4.02
C GLN A 118 7.04 -17.05 4.05
N ARG A 119 7.54 -15.81 4.20
CA ARG A 119 6.71 -14.61 4.10
C ARG A 119 6.00 -14.53 2.75
N THR A 120 6.72 -14.81 1.66
CA THR A 120 6.15 -14.84 0.30
C THR A 120 5.08 -15.93 0.16
N ALA A 121 5.34 -17.12 0.70
CA ALA A 121 4.40 -18.24 0.72
C ALA A 121 3.13 -17.91 1.49
N VAL A 122 3.25 -17.29 2.68
CA VAL A 122 2.09 -16.87 3.46
C VAL A 122 1.29 -15.77 2.75
N THR A 123 1.95 -14.82 2.10
CA THR A 123 1.23 -13.82 1.27
C THR A 123 0.45 -14.48 0.14
N SER A 124 1.03 -15.48 -0.54
CA SER A 124 0.31 -16.19 -1.59
C SER A 124 -0.80 -17.08 -1.07
N LEU A 125 -0.59 -17.78 0.06
CA LEU A 125 -1.60 -18.60 0.71
C LEU A 125 -2.79 -17.72 1.11
N SER A 126 -2.52 -16.62 1.80
CA SER A 126 -3.55 -15.66 2.23
C SER A 126 -4.39 -15.15 1.06
N TRP A 127 -3.80 -14.95 -0.13
CA TRP A 127 -4.55 -14.58 -1.32
C TRP A 127 -5.58 -15.66 -1.74
N PHE A 128 -5.19 -16.94 -1.74
CA PHE A 128 -6.08 -18.05 -2.10
C PHE A 128 -7.16 -18.31 -1.05
N GLU A 129 -6.82 -18.17 0.23
CA GLU A 129 -7.79 -18.27 1.34
C GLU A 129 -8.87 -17.17 1.27
N HIS A 130 -8.60 -16.05 0.58
CA HIS A 130 -9.52 -14.93 0.41
C HIS A 130 -9.85 -14.68 -1.06
N ILE A 131 -9.96 -15.75 -1.87
CA ILE A 131 -10.19 -15.63 -3.31
C ILE A 131 -11.51 -14.90 -3.63
N ASP A 132 -12.54 -15.06 -2.79
CA ASP A 132 -13.87 -14.46 -2.97
C ASP A 132 -13.82 -12.93 -2.97
N ARG A 133 -12.83 -12.34 -2.27
CA ARG A 133 -12.53 -10.90 -2.30
C ARG A 133 -12.34 -10.40 -3.74
N TYR A 134 -11.71 -11.19 -4.59
CA TYR A 134 -11.36 -10.81 -5.95
C TYR A 134 -12.33 -11.38 -6.97
N ALA A 135 -12.73 -12.65 -6.80
CA ALA A 135 -13.58 -13.36 -7.75
C ALA A 135 -14.96 -12.68 -7.94
N THR A 136 -15.45 -11.99 -6.91
CA THR A 136 -16.72 -11.26 -6.95
C THR A 136 -16.57 -9.79 -7.36
N ALA A 137 -15.38 -9.21 -7.21
CA ALA A 137 -15.13 -7.78 -7.35
C ALA A 137 -14.36 -7.38 -8.62
N GLN A 138 -13.61 -8.31 -9.23
CA GLN A 138 -12.69 -8.00 -10.33
C GLN A 138 -13.13 -8.64 -11.65
N GLU A 139 -12.96 -7.89 -12.75
CA GLU A 139 -13.05 -8.46 -14.10
C GLU A 139 -11.94 -9.50 -14.33
N PRO A 140 -12.16 -10.50 -15.20
CA PRO A 140 -11.22 -11.60 -15.40
C PRO A 140 -9.78 -11.16 -15.69
N GLU A 141 -9.57 -10.11 -16.47
CA GLU A 141 -8.25 -9.59 -16.82
C GLU A 141 -7.48 -9.10 -15.59
N GLN A 142 -8.12 -8.32 -14.74
CA GLN A 142 -7.53 -7.83 -13.49
C GLN A 142 -7.36 -8.96 -12.47
N PHE A 143 -8.35 -9.85 -12.33
CA PHE A 143 -8.29 -11.00 -11.44
C PHE A 143 -7.07 -11.88 -11.75
N VAL A 144 -6.87 -12.23 -13.02
CA VAL A 144 -5.73 -13.05 -13.47
C VAL A 144 -4.41 -12.32 -13.22
N PHE A 145 -4.33 -11.02 -13.52
CA PHE A 145 -3.10 -10.25 -13.27
C PHE A 145 -2.78 -10.16 -11.77
N ASN A 146 -3.79 -9.89 -10.93
CA ASN A 146 -3.66 -9.86 -9.47
C ASN A 146 -3.16 -11.21 -8.96
N MET A 147 -3.80 -12.32 -9.39
CA MET A 147 -3.37 -13.66 -9.07
C MET A 147 -1.89 -13.84 -9.42
N ILE A 148 -1.45 -13.54 -10.64
CA ILE A 148 -0.05 -13.73 -11.05
C ILE A 148 0.92 -12.91 -10.16
N CYS A 149 0.56 -11.67 -9.83
CA CYS A 149 1.41 -10.73 -9.10
C CYS A 149 1.30 -10.82 -7.56
N ARG A 150 0.39 -11.64 -7.01
CA ARG A 150 0.08 -11.73 -5.56
C ARG A 150 1.30 -11.86 -4.63
N SER A 151 2.32 -12.59 -5.09
CA SER A 151 3.55 -12.87 -4.35
C SER A 151 4.53 -11.69 -4.26
N LYS A 152 4.26 -10.58 -4.98
CA LYS A 152 5.15 -9.42 -5.14
C LYS A 152 6.50 -9.76 -5.82
N ARG A 153 6.67 -10.98 -6.35
CA ARG A 153 7.88 -11.40 -7.09
C ARG A 153 7.76 -11.22 -8.58
N VAL A 154 6.55 -11.45 -9.09
CA VAL A 154 6.17 -11.17 -10.45
C VAL A 154 5.53 -9.78 -10.45
N THR A 155 6.05 -8.91 -11.28
CA THR A 155 5.62 -7.52 -11.43
C THR A 155 5.19 -7.26 -12.86
N TYR A 156 4.59 -6.09 -13.09
CA TYR A 156 4.22 -5.62 -14.42
C TYR A 156 5.42 -5.66 -15.38
N ASP A 157 6.56 -5.07 -15.01
CA ASP A 157 7.77 -5.07 -15.85
C ASP A 157 8.33 -6.48 -16.06
N ASN A 158 8.31 -7.31 -15.02
CA ASN A 158 8.77 -8.70 -15.12
C ASN A 158 7.93 -9.51 -16.12
N LEU A 159 6.61 -9.31 -16.11
CA LEU A 159 5.70 -9.98 -17.03
C LEU A 159 5.85 -9.46 -18.44
N LYS A 160 6.06 -8.15 -18.63
CA LYS A 160 6.27 -7.56 -19.96
C LYS A 160 7.46 -8.19 -20.68
N LEU A 161 8.50 -8.59 -19.93
CA LEU A 161 9.65 -9.31 -20.47
C LEU A 161 9.37 -10.77 -20.83
N ARG A 162 8.43 -11.41 -20.13
CA ARG A 162 8.11 -12.84 -20.29
C ARG A 162 7.02 -13.07 -21.33
N ASP A 163 6.00 -12.21 -21.33
CA ASP A 163 4.85 -12.23 -22.21
C ASP A 163 4.36 -10.80 -22.47
N ARG A 164 4.99 -10.17 -23.47
CA ARG A 164 4.63 -8.82 -23.91
C ARG A 164 3.19 -8.72 -24.42
N ARG A 165 2.69 -9.77 -25.09
CA ARG A 165 1.34 -9.76 -25.68
C ARG A 165 0.27 -9.75 -24.59
N TYR A 166 0.48 -10.52 -23.52
CA TYR A 166 -0.39 -10.51 -22.35
C TYR A 166 -0.46 -9.11 -21.73
N ILE A 167 0.68 -8.46 -21.49
CA ILE A 167 0.72 -7.12 -20.92
C ILE A 167 0.09 -6.07 -21.85
N GLU A 168 0.33 -6.14 -23.16
CA GLU A 168 -0.34 -5.25 -24.11
C GLU A 168 -1.87 -5.46 -24.08
N SER A 169 -2.35 -6.69 -23.93
CA SER A 169 -3.79 -6.95 -23.77
C SER A 169 -4.35 -6.38 -22.47
N LEU A 170 -3.61 -6.54 -21.37
CA LEU A 170 -3.96 -5.97 -20.07
C LEU A 170 -4.04 -4.45 -20.12
N ASP A 171 -3.06 -3.79 -20.75
CA ASP A 171 -3.05 -2.33 -20.86
C ASP A 171 -4.26 -1.82 -21.67
N ARG A 172 -4.64 -2.52 -22.75
CA ARG A 172 -5.84 -2.17 -23.54
C ARG A 172 -7.12 -2.36 -22.74
N TRP A 173 -7.22 -3.46 -21.99
CA TRP A 173 -8.33 -3.69 -21.07
C TRP A 173 -8.39 -2.58 -20.01
N PHE A 174 -7.27 -2.27 -19.35
CA PHE A 174 -7.21 -1.26 -18.29
C PHE A 174 -7.55 0.14 -18.82
N ALA A 175 -7.13 0.48 -20.04
CA ALA A 175 -7.52 1.71 -20.72
C ALA A 175 -9.02 1.79 -21.00
N LYS A 176 -9.62 0.70 -21.47
CA LYS A 176 -11.06 0.62 -21.71
C LYS A 176 -11.82 0.72 -20.39
N HIS A 177 -11.41 -0.05 -19.38
CA HIS A 177 -11.98 -0.02 -18.05
C HIS A 177 -11.91 1.40 -17.44
N THR A 178 -10.76 2.06 -17.53
CA THR A 178 -10.58 3.44 -17.02
C THR A 178 -11.51 4.41 -17.76
N ARG A 179 -11.59 4.36 -19.09
CA ARG A 179 -12.52 5.20 -19.86
C ARG A 179 -13.97 4.98 -19.46
N ASP A 180 -14.37 3.72 -19.36
CA ASP A 180 -15.76 3.35 -19.10
C ASP A 180 -16.16 3.68 -17.66
N SER A 181 -15.26 3.54 -16.68
CA SER A 181 -15.50 3.85 -15.26
C SER A 181 -15.39 5.33 -14.90
N THR A 182 -14.52 6.09 -15.58
CA THR A 182 -14.29 7.52 -15.28
C THR A 182 -15.05 8.47 -16.20
N GLY A 183 -15.53 7.99 -17.35
CA GLY A 183 -16.15 8.81 -18.40
C GLY A 183 -15.15 9.65 -19.22
N ILE A 184 -13.85 9.53 -18.97
CA ILE A 184 -12.79 10.32 -19.62
C ILE A 184 -12.57 9.84 -21.06
N GLN A 185 -13.06 10.60 -22.05
CA GLN A 185 -13.12 10.17 -23.46
C GLN A 185 -11.77 10.17 -24.19
N ASP A 186 -10.77 10.93 -23.72
CA ASP A 186 -9.47 11.12 -24.36
C ASP A 186 -8.44 9.99 -24.09
N ILE A 187 -8.88 8.87 -23.50
CA ILE A 187 -8.02 7.71 -23.23
C ILE A 187 -7.81 6.88 -24.51
N ARG A 188 -6.54 6.66 -24.88
CA ARG A 188 -6.16 5.82 -26.02
C ARG A 188 -6.28 4.35 -25.68
N ILE A 189 -6.96 3.57 -26.52
CA ILE A 189 -7.16 2.13 -26.30
C ILE A 189 -6.17 1.25 -27.06
N GLU A 190 -5.75 1.61 -28.29
CA GLU A 190 -4.91 0.70 -29.09
C GLU A 190 -3.44 0.68 -28.66
N ASN A 191 -2.92 1.84 -28.25
CA ASN A 191 -1.58 2.02 -27.70
C ASN A 191 -1.67 2.84 -26.40
N PRO A 192 -2.27 2.27 -25.35
CA PRO A 192 -2.46 2.94 -24.09
C PRO A 192 -1.12 3.17 -23.38
N VAL A 193 -1.09 4.18 -22.50
CA VAL A 193 -0.02 4.29 -21.51
C VAL A 193 -0.24 3.24 -20.41
N VAL A 194 0.85 2.87 -19.72
CA VAL A 194 0.83 1.95 -18.58
C VAL A 194 -0.14 2.42 -17.48
N PRO A 195 -0.71 1.50 -16.67
CA PRO A 195 -1.82 1.78 -15.76
C PRO A 195 -1.63 2.97 -14.81
N VAL A 196 -0.43 3.18 -14.25
CA VAL A 196 -0.18 4.28 -13.30
C VAL A 196 -0.27 5.67 -13.93
N PHE A 197 -0.05 5.79 -15.24
CA PHE A 197 -0.12 7.05 -15.99
C PHE A 197 -1.47 7.27 -16.67
N GLN A 198 -2.40 6.32 -16.55
CA GLN A 198 -3.76 6.59 -16.98
C GLN A 198 -4.45 7.53 -15.98
N PRO A 199 -5.28 8.46 -16.45
CA PRO A 199 -5.96 9.38 -15.58
C PRO A 199 -6.95 8.64 -14.66
N PHE A 200 -7.36 9.32 -13.60
CA PHE A 200 -8.34 8.80 -12.64
C PHE A 200 -9.31 9.90 -12.25
N SER A 201 -10.53 9.53 -11.85
CA SER A 201 -11.52 10.45 -11.29
C SER A 201 -11.68 10.18 -9.81
N ILE A 202 -11.47 11.20 -8.98
CA ILE A 202 -11.85 11.19 -7.57
C ILE A 202 -13.12 12.03 -7.50
N GLY A 203 -14.28 11.42 -7.20
CA GLY A 203 -15.56 12.10 -7.41
C GLY A 203 -15.67 12.64 -8.85
N SER A 204 -15.92 13.94 -8.98
CA SER A 204 -15.95 14.70 -10.24
C SER A 204 -14.56 15.14 -10.75
N MET A 205 -13.51 15.08 -9.91
CA MET A 205 -12.21 15.67 -10.19
C MET A 205 -11.33 14.71 -11.01
N LYS A 206 -10.94 15.12 -12.22
CA LYS A 206 -9.93 14.43 -13.02
C LYS A 206 -8.52 14.69 -12.49
N VAL A 207 -7.77 13.62 -12.25
CA VAL A 207 -6.34 13.60 -11.94
C VAL A 207 -5.60 12.99 -13.13
N GLU A 208 -4.51 13.60 -13.59
CA GLU A 208 -3.84 13.18 -14.85
C GLU A 208 -3.11 11.84 -14.75
N ASN A 209 -2.65 11.45 -13.57
CA ASN A 209 -1.99 10.19 -13.29
C ASN A 209 -2.25 9.74 -11.84
N ARG A 210 -1.88 8.52 -11.51
CA ARG A 210 -2.19 7.87 -10.23
C ARG A 210 -1.07 8.00 -9.19
N PHE A 211 -0.19 9.01 -9.33
CA PHE A 211 0.82 9.36 -8.34
C PHE A 211 0.36 10.53 -7.47
N GLN A 212 0.43 10.32 -6.17
CA GLN A 212 0.20 11.35 -5.16
C GLN A 212 1.49 11.65 -4.39
N LEU A 213 1.78 12.93 -4.10
CA LEU A 213 2.67 13.29 -3.00
C LEU A 213 1.95 13.04 -1.68
N SER A 214 2.48 12.16 -0.82
CA SER A 214 1.93 11.93 0.52
C SER A 214 2.05 13.18 1.38
N ALA A 215 1.08 13.40 2.27
CA ALA A 215 1.18 14.39 3.33
C ALA A 215 2.39 14.10 4.23
N MET A 216 3.33 15.05 4.30
CA MET A 216 4.58 14.96 5.06
C MET A 216 4.87 16.32 5.69
N CYS A 217 4.78 16.40 7.03
CA CYS A 217 5.05 17.65 7.75
C CYS A 217 6.45 18.19 7.44
N GLN A 218 6.50 19.47 7.08
CA GLN A 218 7.76 20.16 6.79
C GLN A 218 8.33 20.82 8.05
N TYR A 219 7.50 21.15 9.04
CA TYR A 219 7.92 21.77 10.31
C TYR A 219 8.67 23.10 10.13
N CYS A 220 8.37 23.85 9.07
CA CYS A 220 9.02 25.12 8.71
C CYS A 220 8.11 26.35 8.86
N ALA A 221 6.86 26.18 9.28
CA ALA A 221 5.92 27.29 9.40
C ALA A 221 6.19 28.12 10.67
N GLU A 222 5.95 29.43 10.60
CA GLU A 222 6.02 30.33 11.76
C GLU A 222 4.60 30.75 12.13
N ASP A 223 4.17 30.47 13.37
CA ASP A 223 2.78 30.64 13.81
C ASP A 223 1.75 30.03 12.86
N GLY A 224 2.11 28.89 12.26
CA GLY A 224 1.32 28.17 11.27
C GLY A 224 1.29 28.80 9.87
N VAL A 225 1.90 29.97 9.65
CA VAL A 225 2.02 30.58 8.32
C VAL A 225 3.10 29.82 7.53
N PRO A 226 2.76 29.22 6.37
CA PRO A 226 3.75 28.59 5.50
C PRO A 226 4.78 29.62 5.02
N ASP A 227 6.04 29.25 4.94
CA ASP A 227 7.10 30.10 4.39
C ASP A 227 7.41 29.76 2.91
N ASP A 228 8.50 30.31 2.38
CA ASP A 228 8.94 30.05 1.00
C ASP A 228 9.50 28.63 0.81
N TRP A 229 9.88 27.93 1.88
CA TRP A 229 10.21 26.50 1.80
C TRP A 229 9.02 25.71 1.28
N HIS A 230 7.81 25.99 1.76
CA HIS A 230 6.59 25.30 1.32
C HIS A 230 6.32 25.56 -0.17
N LEU A 231 6.48 26.81 -0.62
CA LEU A 231 6.34 27.17 -2.03
C LEU A 231 7.30 26.37 -2.92
N VAL A 232 8.59 26.32 -2.57
CA VAL A 232 9.59 25.55 -3.32
C VAL A 232 9.30 24.04 -3.22
N HIS A 233 8.94 23.56 -2.03
CA HIS A 233 8.68 22.15 -1.77
C HIS A 233 7.54 21.61 -2.64
N TYR A 234 6.35 22.21 -2.54
CA TYR A 234 5.18 21.75 -3.30
C TYR A 234 5.30 22.11 -4.77
N GLY A 235 5.82 23.31 -5.08
CA GLY A 235 6.05 23.75 -6.45
C GLY A 235 6.93 22.79 -7.24
N SER A 236 8.03 22.29 -6.66
CA SER A 236 8.93 21.38 -7.37
C SER A 236 8.31 20.00 -7.64
N ARG A 237 7.45 19.49 -6.74
CA ARG A 237 6.77 18.19 -6.95
C ARG A 237 5.61 18.31 -7.93
N ALA A 238 4.94 19.47 -7.95
CA ALA A 238 3.92 19.78 -8.94
C ALA A 238 4.52 19.87 -10.34
N THR A 239 5.59 20.64 -10.52
CA THR A 239 6.33 20.68 -11.81
C THR A 239 7.05 19.37 -12.12
N GLY A 240 7.20 18.50 -11.12
CA GLY A 240 7.73 17.14 -11.21
C GLY A 240 6.72 16.07 -11.66
N GLY A 241 5.51 16.47 -12.03
CA GLY A 241 4.54 15.61 -12.73
C GLY A 241 3.64 14.76 -11.84
N ALA A 242 3.64 14.96 -10.51
CA ALA A 242 2.67 14.28 -9.65
C ALA A 242 1.24 14.72 -10.01
N GLY A 243 0.31 13.78 -10.16
CA GLY A 243 -1.08 14.09 -10.49
C GLY A 243 -1.81 14.77 -9.33
N LEU A 244 -1.51 14.37 -8.08
CA LEU A 244 -2.10 14.92 -6.87
C LEU A 244 -1.02 15.28 -5.84
N LEU A 245 -1.11 16.44 -5.22
CA LEU A 245 -0.30 16.82 -4.08
C LEU A 245 -1.18 16.87 -2.86
N ASN A 246 -0.86 16.07 -1.86
CA ASN A 246 -1.47 16.23 -0.55
C ASN A 246 -0.48 17.02 0.33
N THR A 247 -0.93 18.17 0.85
CA THR A 247 -0.11 18.96 1.75
C THR A 247 0.20 18.18 3.02
N GLU A 248 1.16 18.67 3.80
CA GLU A 248 1.20 18.30 5.21
C GLU A 248 -0.10 18.60 5.94
N MET A 249 -0.24 18.04 7.13
CA MET A 249 -1.40 18.31 7.98
C MET A 249 -1.48 19.80 8.31
N LEU A 250 -2.50 20.45 7.77
CA LEU A 250 -2.89 21.81 8.09
C LEU A 250 -3.68 21.77 9.39
N CYS A 251 -3.06 22.31 10.44
CA CYS A 251 -3.67 22.31 11.76
C CYS A 251 -4.84 23.31 11.80
N ILE A 252 -5.92 22.96 12.52
CA ILE A 252 -7.17 23.75 12.57
C ILE A 252 -7.18 24.88 13.61
N ALA A 253 -6.20 24.87 14.50
CA ALA A 253 -6.02 25.83 15.59
C ALA A 253 -4.57 25.82 16.09
N PRO A 254 -4.10 26.85 16.82
CA PRO A 254 -2.75 26.87 17.39
C PRO A 254 -2.45 25.67 18.30
N GLU A 255 -3.40 25.23 19.12
CA GLU A 255 -3.30 24.07 20.01
C GLU A 255 -3.46 22.73 19.29
N ALA A 256 -3.90 22.75 18.03
CA ALA A 256 -4.05 21.56 17.19
C ALA A 256 -2.73 21.08 16.57
N ARG A 257 -1.65 21.84 16.74
CA ARG A 257 -0.34 21.56 16.13
C ARG A 257 0.36 20.36 16.74
N ILE A 258 1.22 19.71 15.95
CA ILE A 258 2.17 18.68 16.44
C ILE A 258 3.36 19.37 17.10
N THR A 259 3.98 20.30 16.37
CA THR A 259 5.14 21.09 16.80
C THR A 259 4.90 22.59 16.52
N PRO A 260 5.71 23.50 17.08
CA PRO A 260 5.62 24.92 16.76
C PRO A 260 5.77 25.23 15.26
N GLY A 261 6.51 24.39 14.53
CA GLY A 261 6.77 24.52 13.09
C GLY A 261 5.66 24.00 12.17
N CYS A 262 4.57 23.45 12.71
CA CYS A 262 3.46 22.91 11.90
C CYS A 262 2.70 24.02 11.17
N ALA A 263 2.42 23.79 9.89
CA ALA A 263 1.54 24.67 9.12
C ALA A 263 0.08 24.62 9.60
N GLY A 264 -0.61 25.74 9.43
CA GLY A 264 -1.99 25.96 9.86
C GLY A 264 -2.90 26.41 8.73
N ILE A 265 -4.21 26.41 9.01
CA ILE A 265 -5.23 27.04 8.15
C ILE A 265 -6.40 27.64 8.96
N TRP A 266 -6.08 28.19 10.15
CA TRP A 266 -7.08 28.80 11.04
C TRP A 266 -7.19 30.32 10.90
N SER A 267 -6.24 30.97 10.22
CA SER A 267 -6.19 32.43 10.04
C SER A 267 -6.18 32.86 8.57
N ASN A 268 -6.47 34.15 8.34
CA ASN A 268 -6.46 34.74 6.99
C ASN A 268 -5.06 34.76 6.37
N ASP A 269 -4.02 35.04 7.16
CA ASP A 269 -2.64 35.12 6.65
C ASP A 269 -2.15 33.74 6.17
N GLN A 270 -2.48 32.69 6.92
CA GLN A 270 -2.22 31.30 6.51
C GLN A 270 -2.95 30.94 5.23
N THR A 271 -4.24 31.30 5.16
CA THR A 271 -5.10 31.06 4.00
C THR A 271 -4.55 31.74 2.75
N GLU A 272 -4.15 33.00 2.86
CA GLU A 272 -3.58 33.77 1.75
C GLU A 272 -2.24 33.18 1.27
N LYS A 273 -1.38 32.76 2.18
CA LYS A 273 -0.10 32.15 1.81
C LYS A 273 -0.27 30.77 1.18
N TRP A 274 -1.22 29.96 1.64
CA TRP A 274 -1.61 28.73 0.95
C TRP A 274 -2.19 29.00 -0.43
N ARG A 275 -3.04 30.01 -0.58
CA ARG A 275 -3.58 30.42 -1.89
C ARG A 275 -2.47 30.72 -2.87
N GLN A 276 -1.43 31.45 -2.47
CA GLN A 276 -0.26 31.73 -3.32
C GLN A 276 0.45 30.46 -3.79
N ILE A 277 0.59 29.46 -2.92
CA ILE A 277 1.20 28.16 -3.26
C ILE A 277 0.31 27.37 -4.23
N VAL A 278 -1.00 27.31 -3.96
CA VAL A 278 -1.98 26.63 -4.82
C VAL A 278 -2.05 27.30 -6.20
N ASP A 279 -2.11 28.63 -6.26
CA ASP A 279 -2.12 29.41 -7.50
C ASP A 279 -0.85 29.15 -8.34
N PHE A 280 0.33 29.07 -7.69
CA PHE A 280 1.57 28.70 -8.37
C PHE A 280 1.47 27.31 -8.99
N ILE A 281 0.97 26.33 -8.25
CA ILE A 281 0.83 24.93 -8.72
C ILE A 281 -0.12 24.86 -9.92
N HIS A 282 -1.29 25.50 -9.83
CA HIS A 282 -2.28 25.52 -10.92
C HIS A 282 -1.78 26.27 -12.16
N THR A 283 -0.94 27.30 -11.97
CA THR A 283 -0.35 28.07 -13.08
C THR A 283 0.73 27.29 -13.82
N HIS A 284 1.54 26.50 -13.09
CA HIS A 284 2.78 25.92 -13.63
C HIS A 284 2.76 24.40 -13.80
N SER A 285 1.64 23.73 -13.50
CA SER A 285 1.50 22.29 -13.63
C SER A 285 0.07 21.85 -13.95
N ARG A 286 -0.15 20.54 -14.09
CA ARG A 286 -1.48 19.93 -14.18
C ARG A 286 -1.96 19.31 -12.87
N ALA A 287 -1.15 19.44 -11.83
CA ALA A 287 -1.37 18.75 -10.59
C ALA A 287 -2.56 19.33 -9.81
N LYS A 288 -3.27 18.45 -9.11
CA LYS A 288 -4.33 18.80 -8.17
C LYS A 288 -3.77 18.95 -6.77
N VAL A 289 -4.37 19.79 -5.94
CA VAL A 289 -3.90 20.05 -4.57
C VAL A 289 -4.98 19.69 -3.55
N CYS A 290 -4.62 18.80 -2.63
CA CYS A 290 -5.42 18.36 -1.51
C CYS A 290 -4.88 18.96 -0.21
N ALA A 291 -5.76 19.57 0.59
CA ALA A 291 -5.47 20.01 1.94
C ALA A 291 -5.75 18.89 2.94
N GLN A 292 -4.72 18.29 3.54
CA GLN A 292 -4.92 17.40 4.70
C GLN A 292 -5.20 18.25 5.94
N ILE A 293 -6.39 18.15 6.52
CA ILE A 293 -6.82 18.95 7.66
C ILE A 293 -6.89 18.05 8.91
N GLY A 294 -6.30 18.49 10.01
CA GLY A 294 -6.23 17.67 11.21
C GLY A 294 -5.89 18.40 12.51
N HIS A 295 -5.91 17.62 13.60
CA HIS A 295 -5.64 18.08 14.95
C HIS A 295 -4.79 17.04 15.68
N ALA A 296 -3.63 17.41 16.21
CA ALA A 296 -2.65 16.47 16.78
C ALA A 296 -3.14 15.75 18.06
N GLY A 297 -4.05 16.37 18.80
CA GLY A 297 -4.65 15.77 20.01
C GLY A 297 -3.58 15.49 21.05
N ARG A 298 -3.56 14.26 21.61
CA ARG A 298 -2.57 13.85 22.61
C ARG A 298 -1.11 13.80 22.13
N LYS A 299 -0.88 13.95 20.82
CA LYS A 299 0.45 13.98 20.19
C LYS A 299 0.91 15.41 19.84
N GLY A 300 0.19 16.43 20.30
CA GLY A 300 0.57 17.83 20.15
C GLY A 300 1.67 18.27 21.12
N ALA A 301 2.10 19.51 20.99
CA ALA A 301 3.11 20.16 21.83
C ALA A 301 4.43 19.38 21.92
N THR A 302 4.95 18.93 20.78
CA THR A 302 6.24 18.23 20.66
C THR A 302 7.31 19.09 19.97
N CYS A 303 8.56 18.73 20.20
CA CYS A 303 9.73 19.37 19.60
C CYS A 303 9.74 19.18 18.08
N ILE A 304 10.37 20.12 17.39
CA ILE A 304 10.76 19.91 15.99
C ILE A 304 11.73 18.70 15.94
N PRO A 305 11.50 17.71 15.05
CA PRO A 305 12.20 16.41 15.09
C PRO A 305 13.72 16.46 15.16
N TRP A 306 14.36 17.37 14.43
CA TRP A 306 15.82 17.49 14.36
C TRP A 306 16.42 18.41 15.43
N ASP A 307 15.62 19.21 16.12
CA ASP A 307 16.09 20.13 17.17
C ASP A 307 15.99 19.51 18.57
N GLY A 308 14.84 18.89 18.88
CA GLY A 308 14.56 18.34 20.21
C GLY A 308 14.21 16.84 20.23
N GLY A 309 14.24 16.18 19.06
CA GLY A 309 13.95 14.77 18.92
C GLY A 309 12.49 14.46 18.58
N ILE A 310 12.30 13.40 17.79
CA ILE A 310 10.99 12.93 17.35
C ILE A 310 10.10 12.58 18.55
N ASP A 311 8.86 13.08 18.53
CA ASP A 311 7.80 12.90 19.54
C ASP A 311 8.13 13.39 20.96
N GLN A 312 9.28 14.05 21.15
CA GLN A 312 9.65 14.55 22.48
C GLN A 312 8.79 15.75 22.84
N PRO A 313 8.21 15.81 24.06
CA PRO A 313 7.37 16.92 24.47
C PRO A 313 8.19 18.20 24.63
N LEU A 314 7.57 19.34 24.30
CA LEU A 314 8.11 20.67 24.60
C LEU A 314 8.27 20.85 26.12
N GLN A 315 9.40 21.40 26.53
CA GLN A 315 9.67 21.75 27.93
C GLN A 315 9.04 23.10 28.28
N ASP A 316 9.26 24.09 27.42
CA ASP A 316 8.76 25.46 27.53
C ASP A 316 7.66 25.72 26.48
N ASP A 317 6.77 26.67 26.75
CA ASP A 317 5.70 27.12 25.84
C ASP A 317 4.77 26.03 25.26
N ALA A 318 4.70 24.88 25.94
CA ALA A 318 3.78 23.80 25.58
C ALA A 318 2.33 24.20 25.89
N TRP A 319 1.44 24.05 24.90
CA TRP A 319 0.00 24.24 25.07
C TRP A 319 -0.69 23.03 25.70
N ASP A 320 -1.90 23.24 26.20
CA ASP A 320 -2.74 22.18 26.75
C ASP A 320 -3.21 21.22 25.64
N LEU A 321 -3.18 19.93 25.95
CA LEU A 321 -3.59 18.87 25.04
C LEU A 321 -4.99 18.38 25.39
N ILE A 322 -5.76 18.03 24.36
CA ILE A 322 -7.08 17.41 24.47
C ILE A 322 -7.11 16.06 23.73
N ALA A 323 -7.90 15.13 24.27
CA ALA A 323 -8.03 13.78 23.74
C ALA A 323 -9.35 13.13 24.21
N PRO A 324 -9.78 12.01 23.61
CA PRO A 324 -10.94 11.26 24.12
C PRO A 324 -10.75 10.72 25.53
N SER A 325 -9.51 10.43 25.96
CA SER A 325 -9.19 9.95 27.31
C SER A 325 -7.84 10.50 27.79
N PRO A 326 -7.60 10.60 29.12
CA PRO A 326 -6.41 11.23 29.69
C PRO A 326 -5.19 10.28 29.67
N LEU A 327 -4.79 9.85 28.48
CA LEU A 327 -3.71 8.90 28.25
C LEU A 327 -2.56 9.59 27.49
N PRO A 328 -1.35 9.71 28.08
CA PRO A 328 -0.22 10.34 27.39
C PRO A 328 0.30 9.46 26.23
N TYR A 329 0.98 10.06 25.26
CA TYR A 329 1.57 9.31 24.14
C TYR A 329 2.86 8.57 24.52
N LEU A 330 3.79 9.24 25.19
CA LEU A 330 4.95 8.64 25.86
C LEU A 330 4.73 8.64 27.38
N PRO A 331 5.41 7.78 28.16
CA PRO A 331 5.34 7.82 29.62
C PRO A 331 5.66 9.19 30.24
N HIS A 332 6.50 9.98 29.57
CA HIS A 332 6.90 11.33 29.98
C HIS A 332 6.26 12.46 29.14
N SER A 333 5.31 12.15 28.26
CA SER A 333 4.50 13.18 27.59
C SER A 333 3.53 13.85 28.57
N ARG A 334 3.08 15.05 28.23
CA ARG A 334 1.96 15.68 28.96
C ARG A 334 0.71 14.80 28.86
N ILE A 335 -0.03 14.71 29.96
CA ILE A 335 -1.31 14.01 30.00
C ILE A 335 -2.36 14.94 29.37
N PRO A 336 -3.06 14.52 28.30
CA PRO A 336 -4.12 15.33 27.72
C PRO A 336 -5.31 15.38 28.66
N ARG A 337 -6.05 16.48 28.62
CA ARG A 337 -7.36 16.57 29.27
C ARG A 337 -8.37 15.78 28.44
N GLU A 338 -9.23 15.04 29.13
CA GLU A 338 -10.38 14.39 28.49
C GLU A 338 -11.34 15.46 27.94
N MET A 339 -11.76 15.30 26.69
CA MET A 339 -12.68 16.23 26.03
C MET A 339 -14.08 16.16 26.61
N THR A 340 -14.67 17.34 26.78
CA THR A 340 -16.10 17.56 27.04
C THR A 340 -16.85 17.75 25.72
N GLU A 341 -18.18 17.74 25.76
CA GLU A 341 -19.01 18.09 24.59
C GLU A 341 -18.71 19.51 24.08
N ALA A 342 -18.43 20.47 24.97
CA ALA A 342 -18.07 21.82 24.57
C ALA A 342 -16.72 21.88 23.83
N ASP A 343 -15.77 21.01 24.19
CA ASP A 343 -14.50 20.89 23.46
C ASP A 343 -14.73 20.26 22.09
N MET A 344 -15.58 19.23 22.00
CA MET A 344 -15.94 18.58 20.74
C MET A 344 -16.62 19.57 19.79
N GLU A 345 -17.56 20.38 20.29
CA GLU A 345 -18.22 21.44 19.52
C GLU A 345 -17.21 22.49 19.04
N LYS A 346 -16.31 22.97 19.91
CA LYS A 346 -15.26 23.91 19.50
C LYS A 346 -14.38 23.33 18.39
N VAL A 347 -13.90 22.10 18.55
CA VAL A 347 -13.05 21.43 17.56
C VAL A 347 -13.80 21.25 16.23
N LEU A 348 -15.08 20.88 16.27
CA LEU A 348 -15.93 20.78 15.09
C LEU A 348 -16.00 22.13 14.34
N GLN A 349 -16.26 23.23 15.06
CA GLN A 349 -16.27 24.58 14.46
C GLN A 349 -14.90 25.00 13.92
N ASP A 350 -13.80 24.57 14.56
CA ASP A 350 -12.44 24.81 14.07
C ASP A 350 -12.17 24.04 12.76
N PHE A 351 -12.66 22.80 12.62
CA PHE A 351 -12.62 22.05 11.36
C PHE A 351 -13.45 22.73 10.26
N VAL A 352 -14.66 23.18 10.58
CA VAL A 352 -15.53 23.91 9.62
C VAL A 352 -14.82 25.15 9.10
N ARG A 353 -14.24 25.97 10.00
CA ARG A 353 -13.47 27.16 9.62
C ARG A 353 -12.26 26.81 8.74
N ALA A 354 -11.51 25.78 9.13
CA ALA A 354 -10.34 25.31 8.36
C ALA A 354 -10.72 24.90 6.93
N VAL A 355 -11.86 24.23 6.75
CA VAL A 355 -12.36 23.80 5.43
C VAL A 355 -12.84 24.98 4.59
N GLN A 356 -13.54 25.95 5.18
CA GLN A 356 -13.91 27.21 4.50
C GLN A 356 -12.67 28.00 4.05
N ASN A 357 -11.63 28.02 4.88
CA ASN A 357 -10.35 28.61 4.53
C ASN A 357 -9.65 27.83 3.41
N ALA A 358 -9.67 26.50 3.43
CA ALA A 358 -9.14 25.67 2.33
C ALA A 358 -9.88 25.95 1.01
N GLN A 359 -11.20 26.14 1.06
CA GLN A 359 -11.98 26.53 -0.11
C GLN A 359 -11.54 27.91 -0.63
N THR A 360 -11.34 28.87 0.27
CA THR A 360 -10.86 30.22 -0.07
C THR A 360 -9.45 30.20 -0.66
N ALA A 361 -8.58 29.31 -0.18
CA ALA A 361 -7.25 29.06 -0.72
C ALA A 361 -7.25 28.25 -2.02
N SER A 362 -8.43 27.96 -2.59
CA SER A 362 -8.61 27.30 -3.89
C SER A 362 -8.08 25.86 -3.98
N PHE A 363 -7.97 25.15 -2.85
CA PHE A 363 -7.67 23.72 -2.87
C PHE A 363 -8.71 22.96 -3.71
N ASP A 364 -8.27 21.94 -4.46
CA ASP A 364 -9.14 21.14 -5.31
C ASP A 364 -9.89 20.06 -4.50
N MET A 365 -9.34 19.68 -3.36
CA MET A 365 -9.76 18.54 -2.55
C MET A 365 -9.39 18.76 -1.07
N ILE A 366 -10.13 18.16 -0.15
CA ILE A 366 -9.75 18.06 1.27
C ILE A 366 -9.53 16.60 1.66
N GLU A 367 -8.64 16.38 2.62
CA GLU A 367 -8.46 15.09 3.29
C GLU A 367 -8.58 15.26 4.80
N ILE A 368 -9.56 14.61 5.42
CA ILE A 368 -9.71 14.63 6.88
C ILE A 368 -8.74 13.61 7.49
N HIS A 369 -7.92 14.06 8.44
CA HIS A 369 -6.90 13.20 9.06
C HIS A 369 -7.46 12.39 10.23
N LEU A 370 -7.85 11.14 9.95
CA LEU A 370 -8.35 10.15 10.92
C LEU A 370 -7.33 9.04 11.23
N ALA A 371 -6.03 9.36 11.16
CA ALA A 371 -4.95 8.38 11.26
C ALA A 371 -3.87 8.80 12.26
N HIS A 372 -2.91 7.90 12.47
CA HIS A 372 -1.64 8.15 13.14
C HIS A 372 -1.73 8.59 14.61
N GLY A 373 -2.82 8.26 15.29
CA GLY A 373 -3.00 8.56 16.71
C GLY A 373 -3.25 10.03 17.02
N TYR A 374 -3.45 10.86 15.99
CA TYR A 374 -3.94 12.23 16.15
C TYR A 374 -5.41 12.22 16.59
N LEU A 375 -6.01 13.38 16.79
CA LEU A 375 -7.25 13.51 17.57
C LEU A 375 -8.36 12.54 17.12
N LEU A 376 -8.76 12.57 15.84
CA LEU A 376 -9.84 11.71 15.35
C LEU A 376 -9.43 10.22 15.35
N SER A 377 -8.18 9.91 15.00
CA SER A 377 -7.64 8.55 15.14
C SER A 377 -7.68 8.05 16.58
N ALA A 378 -7.46 8.95 17.55
CA ALA A 378 -7.47 8.62 18.96
C ALA A 378 -8.88 8.30 19.46
N PHE A 379 -9.92 8.91 18.87
CA PHE A 379 -11.32 8.51 19.13
C PHE A 379 -11.60 7.12 18.55
N ILE A 380 -11.10 6.86 17.35
CA ILE A 380 -11.33 5.58 16.65
C ILE A 380 -10.62 4.44 17.35
N SER A 381 -9.38 4.58 17.80
CA SER A 381 -8.64 3.44 18.36
C SER A 381 -9.09 3.07 19.78
N PRO A 382 -9.35 1.77 20.05
CA PRO A 382 -9.65 1.30 21.40
C PRO A 382 -8.44 1.40 22.35
N CYS A 383 -7.21 1.56 21.83
CA CYS A 383 -6.01 1.77 22.65
C CYS A 383 -5.95 3.15 23.30
N THR A 384 -6.78 4.09 22.84
CA THR A 384 -6.67 5.50 23.20
C THR A 384 -7.99 6.12 23.64
N ASN A 385 -9.10 5.50 23.30
CA ASN A 385 -10.43 5.90 23.71
C ASN A 385 -11.01 4.91 24.72
N HIS A 386 -10.90 5.26 26.01
CA HIS A 386 -11.43 4.50 27.13
C HIS A 386 -12.72 5.14 27.70
N ARG A 387 -13.38 6.00 26.92
CA ARG A 387 -14.62 6.64 27.34
C ARG A 387 -15.72 5.60 27.55
N THR A 388 -16.61 5.89 28.49
CA THR A 388 -17.77 5.06 28.83
C THR A 388 -19.10 5.71 28.44
N ASP A 389 -19.05 6.90 27.85
CA ASP A 389 -20.20 7.57 27.26
C ASP A 389 -20.43 7.13 25.81
N GLU A 390 -21.30 7.85 25.09
CA GLU A 390 -21.67 7.53 23.70
C GLU A 390 -20.53 7.73 22.67
N TYR A 391 -19.36 8.21 23.10
CA TYR A 391 -18.18 8.41 22.26
C TYR A 391 -17.10 7.35 22.45
N GLY A 392 -17.32 6.31 23.27
CA GLY A 392 -16.39 5.21 23.50
C GLY A 392 -17.04 3.82 23.49
N GLY A 393 -16.20 2.77 23.56
CA GLY A 393 -16.65 1.38 23.51
C GLY A 393 -16.77 0.83 22.10
N THR A 394 -18.00 0.65 21.60
CA THR A 394 -18.24 0.04 20.27
C THR A 394 -17.67 0.90 19.15
N ILE A 395 -17.50 0.31 17.96
CA ILE A 395 -16.96 1.06 16.81
C ILE A 395 -17.85 2.23 16.41
N GLU A 396 -19.18 2.08 16.50
CA GLU A 396 -20.16 3.13 16.21
C GLU A 396 -19.99 4.33 17.15
N ASN A 397 -19.77 4.08 18.45
CA ASN A 397 -19.53 5.14 19.42
C ASN A 397 -18.18 5.81 19.21
N ARG A 398 -17.12 5.01 18.97
CA ARG A 398 -15.77 5.54 18.68
C ARG A 398 -15.73 6.38 17.40
N MET A 399 -16.56 6.05 16.42
CA MET A 399 -16.72 6.83 15.18
C MET A 399 -17.69 8.01 15.30
N ARG A 400 -18.45 8.14 16.39
CA ARG A 400 -19.49 9.18 16.51
C ARG A 400 -18.94 10.60 16.34
N PHE A 401 -17.88 10.96 17.05
CA PHE A 401 -17.28 12.29 16.92
C PHE A 401 -16.58 12.50 15.56
N PRO A 402 -15.75 11.54 15.06
CA PRO A 402 -15.27 11.57 13.68
C PRO A 402 -16.36 11.79 12.62
N GLN A 403 -17.52 11.14 12.77
CA GLN A 403 -18.65 11.28 11.86
C GLN A 403 -19.29 12.68 11.96
N GLN A 404 -19.48 13.22 13.17
CA GLN A 404 -19.98 14.59 13.37
C GLN A 404 -19.07 15.62 12.69
N VAL A 405 -17.74 15.46 12.80
CA VAL A 405 -16.78 16.31 12.10
C VAL A 405 -16.93 16.16 10.59
N LEU A 406 -17.03 14.93 10.08
CA LEU A 406 -17.19 14.66 8.65
C LEU A 406 -18.47 15.28 8.08
N ASP A 407 -19.61 15.10 8.76
CA ASP A 407 -20.90 15.68 8.38
C ASP A 407 -20.82 17.22 8.34
N ALA A 408 -20.18 17.82 9.34
CA ALA A 408 -20.04 19.27 9.43
C ALA A 408 -19.14 19.86 8.34
N VAL A 409 -18.02 19.20 8.01
CA VAL A 409 -17.13 19.68 6.95
C VAL A 409 -17.73 19.47 5.56
N MET A 410 -18.42 18.35 5.33
CA MET A 410 -19.13 18.10 4.07
C MET A 410 -20.23 19.12 3.85
N ALA A 411 -20.93 19.57 4.89
CA ALA A 411 -21.98 20.58 4.79
C ALA A 411 -21.48 21.96 4.33
N VAL A 412 -20.18 22.26 4.43
CA VAL A 412 -19.59 23.54 4.00
C VAL A 412 -18.62 23.41 2.83
N TRP A 413 -18.19 22.20 2.48
CA TRP A 413 -17.34 21.94 1.32
C TRP A 413 -18.19 21.85 0.05
N PRO A 414 -17.72 22.36 -1.11
CA PRO A 414 -18.50 22.27 -2.35
C PRO A 414 -18.76 20.81 -2.78
N ASP A 415 -20.02 20.49 -3.09
CA ASP A 415 -20.45 19.16 -3.56
C ASP A 415 -19.71 18.67 -4.81
N ASP A 416 -19.17 19.59 -5.62
CA ASP A 416 -18.42 19.30 -6.84
C ASP A 416 -16.92 19.08 -6.60
N LYS A 417 -16.46 19.13 -5.34
CA LYS A 417 -15.05 18.90 -4.98
C LYS A 417 -14.91 17.67 -4.07
N PRO A 418 -13.89 16.82 -4.29
CA PRO A 418 -13.83 15.56 -3.56
C PRO A 418 -13.38 15.69 -2.11
N VAL A 419 -13.74 14.68 -1.31
CA VAL A 419 -13.31 14.51 0.09
C VAL A 419 -12.60 13.16 0.24
N SER A 420 -11.40 13.17 0.80
CA SER A 420 -10.68 11.97 1.28
C SER A 420 -10.74 11.87 2.79
N ALA A 421 -10.59 10.64 3.27
CA ALA A 421 -10.30 10.35 4.66
C ALA A 421 -9.02 9.51 4.77
N ARG A 422 -8.07 9.96 5.58
CA ARG A 422 -6.88 9.15 5.89
C ARG A 422 -7.07 8.36 7.17
N ILE A 423 -6.93 7.04 7.11
CA ILE A 423 -7.14 6.15 8.27
C ILE A 423 -5.87 5.37 8.63
N SER A 424 -5.80 4.93 9.89
CA SER A 424 -4.90 3.85 10.32
C SER A 424 -5.66 2.53 10.30
N ALA A 425 -5.32 1.65 9.36
CA ALA A 425 -5.98 0.34 9.20
C ALA A 425 -5.71 -0.66 10.34
N THR A 426 -4.64 -0.43 11.11
CA THR A 426 -4.30 -1.21 12.29
C THR A 426 -3.41 -0.37 13.20
N ASP A 427 -3.45 -0.64 14.50
CA ASP A 427 -2.59 0.00 15.50
C ASP A 427 -1.30 -0.80 15.76
N TRP A 428 -1.13 -1.96 15.11
CA TRP A 428 0.02 -2.87 15.28
C TRP A 428 0.26 -3.33 16.72
N VAL A 429 -0.80 -3.40 17.53
CA VAL A 429 -0.77 -3.85 18.93
C VAL A 429 -1.98 -4.75 19.21
N ALA A 430 -1.82 -5.71 20.11
CA ALA A 430 -2.92 -6.56 20.56
C ALA A 430 -4.00 -5.71 21.24
N GLY A 431 -5.27 -5.95 20.89
CA GLY A 431 -6.39 -5.17 21.40
C GLY A 431 -6.56 -3.77 20.78
N GLY A 432 -5.75 -3.43 19.77
CA GLY A 432 -5.97 -2.25 18.93
C GLY A 432 -7.03 -2.45 17.86
N THR A 433 -7.09 -1.51 16.92
CA THR A 433 -7.98 -1.53 15.76
C THR A 433 -7.86 -2.87 15.01
N SER A 434 -8.97 -3.61 14.97
CA SER A 434 -9.08 -4.92 14.31
C SER A 434 -9.37 -4.78 12.81
N GLU A 435 -9.32 -5.91 12.09
CA GLU A 435 -9.74 -5.96 10.69
C GLU A 435 -11.24 -5.63 10.52
N GLU A 436 -12.08 -6.09 11.44
CA GLU A 436 -13.51 -5.77 11.47
C GLU A 436 -13.74 -4.27 11.71
N ASP A 437 -13.00 -3.66 12.65
CA ASP A 437 -13.03 -2.21 12.87
C ASP A 437 -12.62 -1.45 11.60
N MET A 438 -11.53 -1.85 10.94
CA MET A 438 -11.05 -1.23 9.71
C MET A 438 -12.14 -1.22 8.62
N LEU A 439 -12.80 -2.36 8.39
CA LEU A 439 -13.86 -2.48 7.40
C LEU A 439 -15.12 -1.70 7.79
N ALA A 440 -15.48 -1.69 9.08
CA ALA A 440 -16.58 -0.88 9.59
C ALA A 440 -16.33 0.62 9.40
N VAL A 441 -15.14 1.11 9.76
CA VAL A 441 -14.73 2.51 9.53
C VAL A 441 -14.78 2.85 8.05
N ALA A 442 -14.20 2.03 7.18
CA ALA A 442 -14.21 2.28 5.74
C ALA A 442 -15.64 2.30 5.16
N THR A 443 -16.53 1.43 5.66
CA THR A 443 -17.94 1.39 5.26
C THR A 443 -18.71 2.63 5.73
N MET A 444 -18.48 3.08 6.97
CA MET A 444 -19.08 4.32 7.51
C MET A 444 -18.62 5.54 6.70
N LEU A 445 -17.32 5.65 6.39
CA LEU A 445 -16.77 6.73 5.57
C LEU A 445 -17.35 6.72 4.14
N LYS A 446 -17.46 5.55 3.50
CA LYS A 446 -18.13 5.42 2.20
C LYS A 446 -19.59 5.88 2.27
N THR A 447 -20.31 5.47 3.31
CA THR A 447 -21.73 5.83 3.50
C THR A 447 -21.90 7.32 3.72
N ALA A 448 -20.94 7.97 4.39
CA ALA A 448 -20.91 9.41 4.59
C ALA A 448 -20.64 10.21 3.31
N GLY A 449 -20.19 9.57 2.22
CA GLY A 449 -19.89 10.25 0.96
C GLY A 449 -18.43 10.60 0.75
N VAL A 450 -17.49 9.98 1.48
CA VAL A 450 -16.06 10.07 1.17
C VAL A 450 -15.79 9.44 -0.20
N ASP A 451 -15.08 10.15 -1.08
CA ASP A 451 -14.82 9.71 -2.45
C ASP A 451 -13.68 8.68 -2.54
N ILE A 452 -12.70 8.77 -1.64
CA ILE A 452 -11.50 7.93 -1.63
C ILE A 452 -10.91 7.82 -0.24
N ILE A 453 -10.41 6.63 0.13
CA ILE A 453 -9.74 6.42 1.43
C ILE A 453 -8.23 6.34 1.25
N ASN A 454 -7.50 7.16 1.99
CA ASN A 454 -6.05 7.10 2.06
C ASN A 454 -5.60 6.17 3.19
N VAL A 455 -5.09 5.00 2.83
CA VAL A 455 -4.84 3.91 3.76
C VAL A 455 -3.41 3.98 4.31
N SER A 456 -3.31 4.18 5.62
CA SER A 456 -2.08 4.06 6.39
C SER A 456 -2.24 3.09 7.56
N THR A 457 -1.28 3.06 8.49
CA THR A 457 -1.25 2.15 9.63
C THR A 457 -0.46 2.79 10.78
N GLY A 458 -0.70 2.34 12.00
CA GLY A 458 0.13 2.61 13.17
C GLY A 458 0.16 4.05 13.63
N GLN A 459 1.23 4.37 14.37
CA GLN A 459 1.54 5.63 15.04
C GLN A 459 0.56 6.02 16.16
N VAL A 460 -0.37 5.14 16.53
CA VAL A 460 -1.36 5.35 17.58
C VAL A 460 -0.76 5.24 18.98
N THR A 461 0.09 4.23 19.20
CA THR A 461 0.83 3.99 20.44
C THR A 461 2.30 3.72 20.13
N LYS A 462 3.20 3.87 21.11
CA LYS A 462 4.61 3.46 21.00
C LYS A 462 4.84 1.97 21.29
N ASP A 463 3.84 1.26 21.78
CA ASP A 463 3.90 -0.19 21.97
C ASP A 463 3.68 -0.98 20.66
N GLU A 464 3.52 -0.27 19.55
CA GLU A 464 3.29 -0.86 18.24
C GLU A 464 4.48 -1.72 17.77
N THR A 465 4.18 -2.80 17.04
CA THR A 465 5.19 -3.66 16.40
C THR A 465 4.95 -3.80 14.90
N PRO A 466 5.14 -2.73 14.10
CA PRO A 466 4.85 -2.77 12.67
C PRO A 466 5.76 -3.73 11.91
N ILE A 467 5.17 -4.49 11.00
CA ILE A 467 5.92 -5.39 10.11
C ILE A 467 6.25 -4.64 8.82
N TYR A 468 7.38 -3.95 8.81
CA TYR A 468 7.83 -3.22 7.63
C TYR A 468 8.29 -4.13 6.49
N GLY A 469 8.09 -3.65 5.28
CA GLY A 469 8.54 -4.29 4.05
C GLY A 469 8.20 -3.43 2.85
N ARG A 470 8.44 -3.95 1.64
CA ARG A 470 7.98 -3.30 0.41
C ARG A 470 6.47 -3.34 0.34
N MET A 471 5.84 -2.19 0.10
CA MET A 471 4.40 -2.09 -0.10
C MET A 471 3.63 -2.70 1.09
N PHE A 472 4.08 -2.41 2.31
CA PHE A 472 3.61 -3.12 3.52
C PHE A 472 2.17 -2.77 3.90
N GLN A 473 1.66 -1.61 3.48
CA GLN A 473 0.28 -1.21 3.73
C GLN A 473 -0.69 -1.60 2.60
N VAL A 474 -0.18 -2.08 1.46
CA VAL A 474 -1.02 -2.48 0.31
C VAL A 474 -2.05 -3.54 0.68
N PRO A 475 -1.79 -4.56 1.53
CA PRO A 475 -2.81 -5.53 1.91
C PRO A 475 -4.08 -4.89 2.53
N PHE A 476 -3.94 -3.81 3.30
CA PHE A 476 -5.09 -3.11 3.90
C PHE A 476 -5.88 -2.32 2.86
N SER A 477 -5.18 -1.63 1.95
CA SER A 477 -5.80 -0.94 0.81
C SER A 477 -6.54 -1.90 -0.11
N ASP A 478 -5.92 -3.04 -0.38
CA ASP A 478 -6.45 -4.12 -1.21
C ASP A 478 -7.75 -4.68 -0.62
N GLN A 479 -7.77 -4.86 0.70
CA GLN A 479 -8.94 -5.32 1.40
C GLN A 479 -10.08 -4.30 1.37
N ILE A 480 -9.82 -3.06 1.78
CA ILE A 480 -10.83 -1.99 1.77
C ILE A 480 -11.40 -1.80 0.35
N ARG A 481 -10.53 -1.73 -0.66
CA ARG A 481 -10.95 -1.51 -2.04
C ARG A 481 -11.89 -2.61 -2.55
N ASN A 482 -11.53 -3.87 -2.32
CA ASN A 482 -12.25 -5.00 -2.92
C ASN A 482 -13.42 -5.51 -2.05
N GLU A 483 -13.41 -5.30 -0.73
CA GLU A 483 -14.51 -5.73 0.16
C GLU A 483 -15.53 -4.63 0.43
N VAL A 484 -15.10 -3.36 0.57
CA VAL A 484 -16.01 -2.22 0.80
C VAL A 484 -16.42 -1.57 -0.53
N GLY A 485 -15.61 -1.71 -1.58
CA GLY A 485 -15.90 -1.15 -2.89
C GLY A 485 -15.82 0.38 -2.91
N ILE A 486 -14.77 0.94 -2.31
CA ILE A 486 -14.45 2.38 -2.35
C ILE A 486 -13.01 2.54 -2.88
N PRO A 487 -12.72 3.54 -3.74
CA PRO A 487 -11.37 3.77 -4.20
C PRO A 487 -10.39 4.00 -3.05
N THR A 488 -9.13 3.63 -3.27
CA THR A 488 -8.08 3.83 -2.26
C THR A 488 -6.80 4.46 -2.79
N ILE A 489 -6.22 5.34 -1.96
CA ILE A 489 -4.82 5.76 -2.04
C ILE A 489 -4.01 4.93 -1.05
N VAL A 490 -2.81 4.49 -1.42
CA VAL A 490 -1.93 3.76 -0.49
C VAL A 490 -0.49 4.23 -0.55
N ALA A 491 0.11 4.41 0.63
CA ALA A 491 1.54 4.60 0.82
C ALA A 491 2.21 3.32 1.33
N GLY A 492 3.52 3.35 1.57
CA GLY A 492 4.21 2.30 2.33
C GLY A 492 5.39 1.69 1.60
N ASN A 493 6.50 2.43 1.55
CA ASN A 493 7.77 2.00 0.94
C ASN A 493 7.66 1.68 -0.56
N PHE A 494 6.96 2.53 -1.32
CA PHE A 494 7.07 2.54 -2.78
C PHE A 494 8.38 3.21 -3.21
N THR A 495 9.20 2.48 -3.95
CA THR A 495 10.53 2.92 -4.39
C THR A 495 10.74 2.86 -5.90
N SER A 496 9.76 2.35 -6.66
CA SER A 496 9.84 2.30 -8.12
C SER A 496 8.45 2.43 -8.75
N ALA A 497 8.42 2.91 -10.00
CA ALA A 497 7.17 3.02 -10.75
C ALA A 497 6.58 1.66 -11.12
N ASP A 498 7.40 0.61 -11.29
CA ASP A 498 6.94 -0.77 -11.48
C ASP A 498 6.11 -1.28 -10.29
N GLN A 499 6.51 -0.94 -9.06
CA GLN A 499 5.72 -1.28 -7.87
C GLN A 499 4.34 -0.63 -7.94
N ALA A 500 4.27 0.66 -8.31
CA ALA A 500 3.02 1.39 -8.45
C ALA A 500 2.14 0.84 -9.58
N ASN A 501 2.71 0.62 -10.77
CA ASN A 501 2.03 -0.01 -11.89
C ASN A 501 1.46 -1.37 -11.53
N THR A 502 2.25 -2.21 -10.87
CA THR A 502 1.82 -3.57 -10.49
C THR A 502 0.63 -3.54 -9.55
N VAL A 503 0.64 -2.69 -8.51
CA VAL A 503 -0.47 -2.69 -7.53
C VAL A 503 -1.76 -2.07 -8.10
N ILE A 504 -1.64 -1.07 -8.97
CA ILE A 504 -2.78 -0.45 -9.65
C ILE A 504 -3.39 -1.41 -10.68
N ALA A 505 -2.55 -2.01 -11.53
CA ALA A 505 -3.01 -2.99 -12.52
C ALA A 505 -3.68 -4.20 -11.85
N ALA A 506 -3.19 -4.61 -10.68
CA ALA A 506 -3.78 -5.68 -9.87
C ALA A 506 -5.06 -5.27 -9.11
N GLY A 507 -5.50 -4.01 -9.16
CA GLY A 507 -6.70 -3.57 -8.44
C GLY A 507 -6.56 -3.63 -6.92
N ARG A 508 -5.35 -3.37 -6.40
CA ARG A 508 -5.05 -3.35 -4.95
C ARG A 508 -5.07 -1.94 -4.36
N CYS A 509 -5.09 -0.94 -5.23
CA CYS A 509 -5.32 0.48 -4.94
C CYS A 509 -5.65 1.19 -6.25
N ASP A 510 -6.16 2.41 -6.16
CA ASP A 510 -6.46 3.25 -7.32
C ASP A 510 -5.41 4.34 -7.53
N MET A 511 -4.70 4.73 -6.46
CA MET A 511 -3.57 5.67 -6.48
C MET A 511 -2.47 5.29 -5.49
N VAL A 512 -1.24 5.69 -5.80
CA VAL A 512 -0.06 5.47 -4.96
C VAL A 512 0.48 6.78 -4.41
N ALA A 513 0.58 6.85 -3.09
CA ALA A 513 1.20 7.97 -2.40
C ALA A 513 2.71 7.73 -2.18
N LEU A 514 3.52 8.60 -2.78
CA LEU A 514 4.97 8.65 -2.63
C LEU A 514 5.35 9.56 -1.47
N GLY A 515 6.20 9.06 -0.58
CA GLY A 515 6.74 9.83 0.54
C GLY A 515 8.23 10.11 0.39
N ARG A 516 9.05 9.32 1.09
CA ARG A 516 10.53 9.48 1.11
C ARG A 516 11.20 9.40 -0.27
N SER A 517 10.67 8.61 -1.20
CA SER A 517 11.23 8.49 -2.56
C SER A 517 11.17 9.82 -3.33
N ILE A 518 10.03 10.51 -3.30
CA ILE A 518 9.85 11.80 -3.98
C ILE A 518 10.45 13.00 -3.22
N MET A 519 10.86 12.81 -1.95
CA MET A 519 11.65 13.81 -1.23
C MET A 519 13.04 13.98 -1.85
N ASN A 520 13.72 12.86 -2.15
CA ASN A 520 15.07 12.87 -2.72
C ASN A 520 15.07 13.08 -4.25
N GLU A 521 13.98 12.71 -4.93
CA GLU A 521 13.83 12.89 -6.38
C GLU A 521 12.50 13.61 -6.68
N PRO A 522 12.45 14.95 -6.67
CA PRO A 522 11.21 15.71 -6.89
C PRO A 522 10.57 15.48 -8.27
N HIS A 523 11.36 15.05 -9.26
CA HIS A 523 10.91 14.76 -10.63
C HIS A 523 10.72 13.26 -10.91
N PHE A 524 10.60 12.43 -9.86
CA PHE A 524 10.42 10.97 -9.97
C PHE A 524 9.33 10.58 -11.00
N VAL A 525 8.21 11.30 -11.04
CA VAL A 525 7.10 10.99 -11.95
C VAL A 525 7.45 11.31 -13.40
N LEU A 526 8.16 12.41 -13.68
CA LEU A 526 8.69 12.69 -15.02
C LEU A 526 9.72 11.65 -15.47
N SER A 527 10.63 11.24 -14.58
CA SER A 527 11.60 10.17 -14.84
C SER A 527 10.88 8.86 -15.18
N ALA A 528 9.83 8.51 -14.42
CA ALA A 528 9.01 7.34 -14.67
C ALA A 528 8.22 7.44 -15.99
N ALA A 529 7.71 8.62 -16.36
CA ALA A 529 7.01 8.83 -17.62
C ALA A 529 7.95 8.59 -18.80
N ALA A 530 9.18 9.13 -18.75
CA ALA A 530 10.22 8.86 -19.73
C ALA A 530 10.59 7.37 -19.81
N HIS A 531 10.74 6.71 -18.65
CA HIS A 531 10.99 5.26 -18.56
C HIS A 531 9.93 4.43 -19.28
N TYR A 532 8.65 4.79 -19.18
CA TYR A 532 7.57 4.08 -19.85
C TYR A 532 7.24 4.60 -21.25
N GLY A 533 7.99 5.60 -21.75
CA GLY A 533 7.74 6.20 -23.06
C GLY A 533 6.42 6.98 -23.13
N HIS A 534 5.93 7.51 -22.00
CA HIS A 534 4.72 8.32 -21.94
C HIS A 534 5.01 9.76 -22.39
N THR A 535 4.94 9.99 -23.69
CA THR A 535 5.26 11.29 -24.29
C THR A 535 4.20 12.37 -24.06
N ASP A 536 3.00 12.02 -23.62
CA ASP A 536 1.92 13.00 -23.36
C ASP A 536 1.92 13.55 -21.93
N GLN A 537 2.77 13.02 -21.04
CA GLN A 537 2.95 13.59 -19.70
C GLN A 537 3.23 15.09 -19.85
N HIS A 538 2.51 15.90 -19.08
CA HIS A 538 2.76 17.33 -19.06
C HIS A 538 4.14 17.61 -18.44
N TRP A 539 4.92 18.40 -19.15
CA TRP A 539 6.15 19.03 -18.65
C TRP A 539 5.95 20.53 -18.75
N ALA A 540 6.43 21.27 -17.74
CA ALA A 540 6.50 22.72 -17.85
C ALA A 540 7.25 23.11 -19.13
N PRO A 541 6.79 24.10 -19.92
CA PRO A 541 7.43 24.47 -21.19
C PRO A 541 8.94 24.73 -21.09
N GLN A 542 9.39 25.22 -19.93
CA GLN A 542 10.77 25.53 -19.60
C GLN A 542 11.67 24.28 -19.52
N TYR A 543 11.09 23.08 -19.33
CA TYR A 543 11.81 21.82 -19.18
C TYR A 543 11.77 20.92 -20.43
N LEU A 544 11.22 21.40 -21.56
CA LEU A 544 11.09 20.57 -22.76
C LEU A 544 12.43 20.10 -23.35
N SER A 545 13.52 20.87 -23.21
CA SER A 545 14.87 20.39 -23.58
C SER A 545 15.35 19.24 -22.69
N GLY A 546 15.00 19.28 -21.40
CA GLY A 546 15.24 18.21 -20.44
C GLY A 546 14.41 16.97 -20.74
N LYS A 547 13.16 17.13 -21.19
CA LYS A 547 12.27 16.03 -21.61
C LYS A 547 12.92 15.15 -22.68
N PHE A 548 13.42 15.76 -23.76
CA PHE A 548 14.08 15.02 -24.83
C PHE A 548 15.29 14.23 -24.31
N SER A 549 16.13 14.86 -23.47
CA SER A 549 17.27 14.18 -22.86
C SER A 549 16.85 13.00 -21.98
N ALA A 550 15.80 13.17 -21.16
CA ALA A 550 15.29 12.13 -20.28
C ALA A 550 14.70 10.95 -21.06
N GLU A 551 13.92 11.21 -22.11
CA GLU A 551 13.34 10.19 -22.98
C GLU A 551 14.43 9.38 -23.71
N MET A 552 15.44 10.04 -24.26
CA MET A 552 16.56 9.36 -24.93
C MET A 552 17.38 8.50 -23.95
N GLN A 553 17.67 9.03 -22.75
CA GLN A 553 18.40 8.28 -21.73
C GLN A 553 17.60 7.06 -21.26
N ALA A 554 16.30 7.24 -21.00
CA ALA A 554 15.41 6.17 -20.60
C ALA A 554 15.32 5.06 -21.65
N GLN A 555 15.23 5.41 -22.94
CA GLN A 555 15.24 4.43 -24.03
C GLN A 555 16.53 3.61 -24.05
N LYS A 556 17.68 4.26 -23.88
CA LYS A 556 18.99 3.61 -23.80
C LYS A 556 19.08 2.68 -22.59
N ASP A 557 18.76 3.18 -21.40
CA ASP A 557 18.81 2.41 -20.16
C ASP A 557 17.88 1.19 -20.23
N ASN A 558 16.69 1.35 -20.81
CA ASN A 558 15.74 0.26 -21.02
C ASN A 558 16.27 -0.79 -21.99
N ALA A 559 16.92 -0.40 -23.08
CA ALA A 559 17.52 -1.33 -24.03
C ALA A 559 18.65 -2.13 -23.37
N GLU A 560 19.56 -1.47 -22.66
CA GLU A 560 20.65 -2.12 -21.93
C GLU A 560 20.13 -3.08 -20.85
N MET A 561 19.14 -2.64 -20.07
CA MET A 561 18.51 -3.50 -19.06
C MET A 561 17.73 -4.66 -19.66
N PHE A 562 17.09 -4.48 -20.80
CA PHE A 562 16.41 -5.55 -21.53
C PHE A 562 17.41 -6.61 -21.99
N GLU A 563 18.52 -6.20 -22.61
CA GLU A 563 19.60 -7.10 -23.04
C GLU A 563 20.17 -7.89 -21.86
N LEU A 564 20.48 -7.22 -20.74
CA LEU A 564 20.96 -7.86 -19.52
C LEU A 564 19.97 -8.89 -18.96
N ARG A 565 18.67 -8.54 -18.90
CA ARG A 565 17.64 -9.44 -18.38
C ARG A 565 17.37 -10.62 -19.32
N MET A 566 17.46 -10.41 -20.63
CA MET A 566 17.37 -11.48 -21.63
C MET A 566 18.57 -12.41 -21.56
N ALA A 567 19.79 -11.88 -21.40
CA ALA A 567 21.00 -12.69 -21.21
C ALA A 567 20.96 -13.50 -19.89
N ALA A 568 20.36 -12.94 -18.84
CA ALA A 568 20.17 -13.61 -17.55
C ALA A 568 18.94 -14.55 -17.51
N ARG A 569 18.19 -14.69 -18.61
CA ARG A 569 17.01 -15.56 -18.67
C ARG A 569 17.46 -17.01 -18.46
N PRO A 570 16.91 -17.74 -17.47
CA PRO A 570 17.19 -19.17 -17.34
C PRO A 570 16.70 -19.89 -18.62
N PRO A 571 17.45 -20.88 -19.12
CA PRO A 571 17.11 -21.57 -20.37
C PRO A 571 15.70 -22.14 -20.28
N ASN A 572 14.94 -22.02 -21.37
CA ASN A 572 13.59 -22.56 -21.45
C ASN A 572 13.64 -24.07 -21.15
N PRO A 573 12.75 -24.66 -20.33
CA PRO A 573 12.68 -26.11 -20.15
C PRO A 573 12.71 -26.92 -21.46
N THR A 574 12.15 -26.40 -22.56
CA THR A 574 12.24 -27.03 -23.89
C THR A 574 13.64 -26.95 -24.51
N GLU A 575 14.41 -25.90 -24.21
CA GLU A 575 15.82 -25.75 -24.59
C GLU A 575 16.74 -26.58 -23.67
N THR A 576 16.41 -26.70 -22.38
CA THR A 576 17.16 -27.50 -21.40
C THR A 576 16.96 -29.00 -21.62
N LEU A 577 15.78 -29.45 -22.07
CA LEU A 577 15.54 -30.83 -22.51
C LEU A 577 16.36 -31.22 -23.75
N ALA A 578 16.81 -30.26 -24.56
CA ALA A 578 17.72 -30.53 -25.67
C ALA A 578 19.17 -30.81 -25.21
N ILE A 579 19.54 -30.37 -24.00
CA ILE A 579 20.87 -30.62 -23.40
C ILE A 579 20.88 -31.99 -22.67
N GLY A 580 19.71 -32.54 -22.34
CA GLY A 580 19.54 -33.82 -21.64
C GLY A 580 19.32 -35.05 -22.53
N LYS A 581 19.34 -34.94 -23.87
CA LYS A 581 19.34 -36.11 -24.75
C LYS A 581 20.77 -36.61 -24.95
N VAL A 582 21.26 -37.34 -23.95
CA VAL A 582 22.27 -38.38 -24.22
C VAL A 582 21.58 -39.42 -25.09
N PRO A 583 22.16 -39.87 -26.23
CA PRO A 583 21.59 -40.95 -27.02
C PRO A 583 21.36 -42.19 -26.15
N ASP A 584 20.21 -42.86 -26.33
CA ASP A 584 19.78 -44.08 -25.61
C ASP A 584 20.75 -45.29 -25.71
N GLU A 585 21.94 -45.13 -26.30
CA GLU A 585 22.89 -46.22 -26.53
C GLU A 585 23.89 -46.46 -25.37
N MET A 586 23.81 -45.74 -24.25
CA MET A 586 24.80 -45.88 -23.15
C MET A 586 24.24 -46.29 -21.77
N LEU A 587 23.00 -46.81 -21.68
CA LEU A 587 22.45 -47.34 -20.41
C LEU A 587 22.16 -48.84 -20.41
N GLN A 588 22.78 -49.59 -21.33
CA GLN A 588 22.91 -51.04 -21.21
C GLN A 588 24.29 -51.49 -21.69
N GLN A 589 25.26 -51.57 -20.77
CA GLN A 589 26.26 -52.64 -20.74
C GLN A 589 27.04 -52.63 -19.42
N ASP A 590 26.98 -53.82 -18.78
CA ASP A 590 27.68 -54.40 -17.63
C ASP A 590 27.50 -53.81 -16.21
#